data_AF-A0A0L0DPG3-F1
#
_entry.id   AF-A0A0L0DPG3-F1
#
_cell.length_a   1.000
_cell.length_b   1.000
_cell.length_c   1.000
_cell.angle_alpha   90.00
_cell.angle_beta   90.00
_cell.angle_gamma   90.00
#
_symmetry.space_group_name_H-M   'P 1'
#
loop_
_entity.id
_entity.type
_entity.pdbx_description
1 polymer ?
#
loop_
_entity_poly.entity_id
_entity_poly.type
_entity_poly.pdbx_seq_one_letter_code
_entity_poly.pdbx_strand_id
1 'polypeptide(L)'
;MANYGECSRDELVALLQQRDAELAAVRAAGGPAAVLPALGAAAGTARKKRKLLSNDAGSGTGSGGDGEGSDSERKRKVAGGAASSGGAASSGGAANAGGAAMTGKQSKKSKKKKQKGGRAFVWNRFAVRQVALKVAYLGWDYYGLARQVEVRETVEEHLFAALIKTKLVPSLEEAGYSRAGRTDKGVSAFGQVVGLRVRSKLRSGPGIVAVPSDASALAKLSDDEADEIPYAHVLNRVLPPRIRVVAWAPVSITFDARFSALTRTYRYFFTADDLDLDAMREAGRRLVGRHDFRNFCKMDWKNVSNFVRDVLEFDIVPVPAFSHDEGEAEASGARFTKRYKGYYFHIKGYAFLWHQVRCMVAVLFMVGRGDESPDIVTWLLESASESSGRPQYLMASEIPLVLYDVEFEDLPLRYEPGALGTVLTAWESMLQEHAIKAMTLATMTTSLVTGVQVTGTEANWEAYARAEEAPSASGPRPRLVI
;
A
#
# COMPACT_ATOMS: atom_id res chain seq x y z
N MET A 1 -5.88 -28.34 -4.83
CA MET A 1 -4.78 -27.71 -4.06
C MET A 1 -3.50 -27.92 -4.86
N ALA A 2 -3.15 -26.97 -5.74
CA ALA A 2 -1.89 -27.01 -6.48
C ALA A 2 -0.89 -26.09 -5.76
N ASN A 3 0.29 -26.63 -5.42
CA ASN A 3 1.43 -25.88 -4.89
C ASN A 3 1.84 -24.81 -5.91
N TYR A 4 1.55 -23.55 -5.64
CA TYR A 4 2.24 -22.45 -6.30
C TYR A 4 3.63 -22.34 -5.65
N GLY A 5 4.66 -22.52 -6.48
CA GLY A 5 6.04 -22.65 -6.06
C GLY A 5 6.53 -21.46 -5.24
N GLU A 6 7.17 -21.79 -4.11
CA GLU A 6 8.00 -20.87 -3.35
C GLU A 6 9.10 -20.35 -4.30
N CYS A 7 9.10 -19.05 -4.60
CA CYS A 7 10.24 -18.37 -5.21
C CYS A 7 11.45 -18.64 -4.31
N SER A 8 12.46 -19.32 -4.85
CA SER A 8 13.63 -19.69 -4.06
C SER A 8 14.38 -18.43 -3.61
N ARG A 9 15.08 -18.52 -2.48
CA ARG A 9 15.91 -17.43 -1.94
C ARG A 9 16.85 -16.86 -3.02
N ASP A 10 17.39 -17.71 -3.87
CA ASP A 10 18.34 -17.33 -4.91
C ASP A 10 17.66 -16.59 -6.07
N GLU A 11 16.43 -16.97 -6.44
CA GLU A 11 15.62 -16.25 -7.43
C GLU A 11 15.22 -14.85 -6.92
N LEU A 12 14.85 -14.75 -5.64
CA LEU A 12 14.54 -13.46 -5.03
C LEU A 12 15.77 -12.54 -4.98
N VAL A 13 16.93 -13.08 -4.60
CA VAL A 13 18.20 -12.33 -4.59
C VAL A 13 18.57 -11.86 -6.00
N ALA A 14 18.40 -12.71 -7.02
CA ALA A 14 18.68 -12.34 -8.41
C ALA A 14 17.73 -11.22 -8.90
N LEU A 15 16.44 -11.29 -8.57
CA LEU A 15 15.47 -10.25 -8.92
C LEU A 15 15.80 -8.91 -8.25
N LEU A 16 16.24 -8.93 -6.99
CA LEU A 16 16.63 -7.73 -6.25
C LEU A 16 17.91 -7.11 -6.83
N GLN A 17 18.91 -7.92 -7.17
CA GLN A 17 20.14 -7.45 -7.81
C GLN A 17 19.88 -6.85 -9.19
N GLN A 18 19.01 -7.50 -9.98
CA GLN A 18 18.57 -6.95 -11.27
C GLN A 18 17.86 -5.61 -11.06
N ARG A 19 16.98 -5.51 -10.06
CA ARG A 19 16.24 -4.28 -9.77
C ARG A 19 17.16 -3.15 -9.29
N ASP A 20 18.17 -3.46 -8.49
CA ASP A 20 19.19 -2.49 -8.07
C ASP A 20 20.00 -1.97 -9.26
N ALA A 21 20.35 -2.84 -10.22
CA ALA A 21 21.02 -2.44 -11.46
C ALA A 21 20.11 -1.55 -12.33
N GLU A 22 18.82 -1.87 -12.43
CA GLU A 22 17.83 -1.04 -13.14
C GLU A 22 17.66 0.33 -12.48
N LEU A 23 17.54 0.39 -11.15
CA LEU A 23 17.40 1.64 -10.40
C LEU A 23 18.68 2.49 -10.48
N ALA A 24 19.85 1.88 -10.45
CA ALA A 24 21.12 2.56 -10.68
C ALA A 24 21.20 3.15 -12.09
N ALA A 25 20.72 2.42 -13.10
CA ALA A 25 20.64 2.91 -14.48
C ALA A 25 19.64 4.08 -14.63
N VAL A 26 18.47 4.02 -13.98
CA VAL A 26 17.49 5.13 -13.98
C VAL A 26 18.06 6.38 -13.29
N ARG A 27 18.81 6.21 -12.20
CA ARG A 27 19.49 7.31 -11.50
C ARG A 27 20.60 7.92 -12.36
N ALA A 28 21.38 7.09 -13.04
CA ALA A 28 22.42 7.54 -13.97
C ALA A 28 21.84 8.26 -15.21
N ALA A 29 20.61 7.94 -15.62
CA ALA A 29 19.93 8.53 -16.77
C ALA A 29 19.13 9.82 -16.47
N GLY A 30 19.28 10.42 -15.28
CA GLY A 30 18.59 11.68 -14.93
C GLY A 30 17.13 11.50 -14.50
N GLY A 31 16.72 10.31 -14.06
CA GLY A 31 15.40 10.06 -13.50
C GLY A 31 14.42 9.34 -14.45
N PRO A 32 13.21 9.02 -13.96
CA PRO A 32 12.26 8.12 -14.65
C PRO A 32 11.70 8.65 -15.98
N ALA A 33 11.84 9.96 -16.27
CA ALA A 33 11.40 10.56 -17.53
C ALA A 33 12.19 10.08 -18.76
N ALA A 34 13.42 9.57 -18.59
CA ALA A 34 14.31 9.22 -19.70
C ALA A 34 14.25 7.74 -20.17
N VAL A 35 13.59 6.84 -19.42
CA VAL A 35 13.79 5.36 -19.59
C VAL A 35 12.59 4.63 -20.22
N LEU A 36 11.47 5.31 -20.49
CA LEU A 36 10.26 4.67 -21.02
C LEU A 36 10.40 3.94 -22.38
N PRO A 37 11.38 4.18 -23.27
CA PRO A 37 11.51 3.35 -24.49
C PRO A 37 12.14 1.96 -24.25
N ALA A 38 12.86 1.73 -23.14
CA ALA A 38 13.71 0.55 -22.99
C ALA A 38 13.01 -0.70 -22.41
N LEU A 39 11.87 -0.53 -21.71
CA LEU A 39 11.16 -1.64 -21.07
C LEU A 39 10.24 -2.43 -22.02
N GLY A 40 9.98 -1.91 -23.24
CA GLY A 40 9.20 -2.61 -24.27
C GLY A 40 9.96 -3.75 -24.97
N ALA A 41 11.30 -3.72 -24.98
CA ALA A 41 12.10 -4.69 -25.72
C ALA A 41 12.35 -6.01 -24.94
N ALA A 42 12.40 -5.97 -23.60
CA ALA A 42 12.71 -7.13 -22.78
C ALA A 42 11.55 -8.16 -22.69
N ALA A 43 10.29 -7.70 -22.82
CA ALA A 43 9.12 -8.57 -22.80
C ALA A 43 8.98 -9.44 -24.07
N GLY A 44 9.56 -9.01 -25.20
CA GLY A 44 9.53 -9.75 -26.47
C GLY A 44 10.40 -11.01 -26.46
N THR A 45 11.48 -11.02 -25.68
CA THR A 45 12.48 -12.10 -25.69
C THR A 45 12.04 -13.31 -24.85
N ALA A 46 11.22 -13.09 -23.82
CA ALA A 46 10.68 -14.17 -22.96
C ALA A 46 9.61 -15.02 -23.66
N ARG A 47 8.88 -14.46 -24.64
CA ARG A 47 7.82 -15.18 -25.37
C ARG A 47 8.38 -16.20 -26.39
N LYS A 48 9.64 -16.04 -26.83
CA LYS A 48 10.27 -16.93 -27.82
C LYS A 48 10.88 -18.22 -27.23
N LYS A 49 11.16 -18.26 -25.92
CA LYS A 49 11.73 -19.46 -25.26
C LYS A 49 10.71 -20.52 -24.82
N ARG A 50 9.41 -20.24 -24.87
CA ARG A 50 8.35 -21.22 -24.52
C ARG A 50 7.90 -22.14 -25.65
N LYS A 51 8.40 -21.97 -26.88
CA LYS A 51 7.99 -22.74 -28.06
C LYS A 51 8.97 -23.83 -28.52
N LEU A 52 9.98 -24.14 -27.69
CA LEU A 52 11.04 -25.13 -27.96
C LEU A 52 11.08 -26.21 -26.88
N LEU A 53 9.93 -26.82 -26.54
CA LEU A 53 9.83 -28.01 -25.69
C LEU A 53 8.50 -28.73 -26.02
N SER A 54 8.40 -29.31 -27.21
CA SER A 54 7.48 -30.41 -27.55
C SER A 54 7.71 -30.79 -29.01
N ASN A 55 8.58 -31.78 -29.24
CA ASN A 55 8.54 -32.69 -30.39
C ASN A 55 9.60 -33.77 -30.19
N ASP A 56 9.12 -34.99 -29.92
CA ASP A 56 9.59 -36.30 -30.44
C ASP A 56 8.92 -37.38 -29.57
N ALA A 57 7.91 -38.11 -30.06
CA ALA A 57 7.95 -39.24 -31.00
C ALA A 57 8.08 -40.59 -30.26
N GLY A 58 7.12 -41.49 -30.51
CA GLY A 58 7.10 -42.84 -29.97
C GLY A 58 5.85 -43.62 -30.38
N SER A 59 5.93 -44.24 -31.56
CA SER A 59 4.96 -45.10 -32.24
C SER A 59 4.57 -46.39 -31.50
N GLY A 60 3.34 -46.86 -31.71
CA GLY A 60 2.91 -48.22 -31.37
C GLY A 60 1.59 -48.60 -32.03
N THR A 61 1.66 -49.42 -33.07
CA THR A 61 0.58 -50.03 -33.86
C THR A 61 -0.21 -51.09 -33.08
N GLY A 62 -1.52 -51.23 -33.32
CA GLY A 62 -2.30 -52.38 -32.87
C GLY A 62 -3.80 -52.29 -33.16
N SER A 63 -4.28 -53.21 -33.99
CA SER A 63 -5.59 -53.33 -34.64
C SER A 63 -6.76 -53.84 -33.79
N GLY A 64 -7.98 -53.45 -34.18
CA GLY A 64 -9.11 -54.38 -34.36
C GLY A 64 -10.23 -54.39 -33.32
N GLY A 65 -11.48 -54.37 -33.79
CA GLY A 65 -12.62 -54.98 -33.08
C GLY A 65 -13.90 -54.16 -33.06
N ASP A 66 -14.85 -54.57 -33.90
CA ASP A 66 -16.24 -54.14 -34.02
C ASP A 66 -17.09 -54.41 -32.75
N GLY A 67 -18.29 -53.81 -32.67
CA GLY A 67 -19.32 -54.29 -31.74
C GLY A 67 -20.44 -53.31 -31.42
N GLU A 68 -21.55 -53.46 -32.14
CA GLU A 68 -22.86 -52.82 -31.96
C GLU A 68 -23.51 -53.12 -30.60
N GLY A 69 -24.56 -52.34 -30.26
CA GLY A 69 -25.80 -52.97 -29.82
C GLY A 69 -26.38 -52.57 -28.47
N SER A 70 -27.41 -51.72 -28.56
CA SER A 70 -28.70 -51.76 -27.84
C SER A 70 -28.73 -51.73 -26.30
N ASP A 71 -29.32 -50.72 -25.67
CA ASP A 71 -30.76 -50.37 -25.60
C ASP A 71 -31.43 -50.93 -24.34
N SER A 72 -32.44 -50.17 -23.89
CA SER A 72 -33.47 -50.49 -22.91
C SER A 72 -33.09 -50.36 -21.42
N GLU A 73 -33.88 -49.73 -20.56
CA GLU A 73 -35.06 -48.89 -20.73
C GLU A 73 -35.31 -48.24 -19.34
N ARG A 74 -35.75 -46.98 -19.36
CA ARG A 74 -36.93 -46.42 -18.65
C ARG A 74 -37.18 -46.78 -17.17
N LYS A 75 -37.75 -45.91 -16.32
CA LYS A 75 -38.66 -44.75 -16.45
C LYS A 75 -38.58 -44.09 -15.05
N ARG A 76 -38.45 -42.77 -14.92
CA ARG A 76 -39.58 -41.79 -14.77
C ARG A 76 -40.57 -42.25 -13.68
N LYS A 77 -41.01 -41.42 -12.73
CA LYS A 77 -41.36 -39.99 -12.77
C LYS A 77 -41.85 -39.62 -11.35
N VAL A 78 -41.55 -38.42 -10.83
CA VAL A 78 -42.51 -37.31 -10.53
C VAL A 78 -43.41 -37.56 -9.30
N ALA A 79 -43.76 -36.61 -8.44
CA ALA A 79 -43.43 -35.20 -8.22
C ALA A 79 -44.20 -34.72 -6.97
N GLY A 80 -44.05 -33.44 -6.64
CA GLY A 80 -44.91 -32.65 -5.75
C GLY A 80 -44.19 -32.40 -4.42
N GLY A 81 -43.75 -31.19 -4.08
CA GLY A 81 -44.52 -29.94 -4.04
C GLY A 81 -45.28 -29.90 -2.71
N ALA A 82 -45.28 -28.86 -1.89
CA ALA A 82 -44.78 -27.50 -1.93
C ALA A 82 -44.85 -26.92 -0.50
N ALA A 83 -44.32 -25.70 -0.33
CA ALA A 83 -44.66 -24.72 0.72
C ALA A 83 -44.22 -25.04 2.16
N SER A 84 -43.88 -24.10 3.04
CA SER A 84 -43.61 -22.66 2.98
C SER A 84 -43.10 -22.24 4.37
N SER A 85 -42.58 -21.01 4.43
CA SER A 85 -42.56 -20.11 5.61
C SER A 85 -41.67 -20.45 6.81
N GLY A 86 -40.67 -19.61 7.00
CA GLY A 86 -40.76 -18.60 8.07
C GLY A 86 -39.97 -18.87 9.35
N GLY A 87 -39.17 -17.87 9.74
CA GLY A 87 -39.07 -17.46 11.14
C GLY A 87 -37.85 -17.92 11.94
N ALA A 88 -36.83 -17.06 11.93
CA ALA A 88 -36.11 -16.50 13.09
C ALA A 88 -35.87 -17.32 14.38
N ALA A 89 -34.60 -17.27 14.78
CA ALA A 89 -34.09 -16.95 16.12
C ALA A 89 -34.09 -18.00 17.25
N SER A 90 -32.84 -18.32 17.63
CA SER A 90 -32.30 -18.24 19.00
C SER A 90 -32.40 -19.43 19.96
N SER A 91 -31.23 -19.72 20.51
CA SER A 91 -30.94 -20.00 21.93
C SER A 91 -31.21 -21.39 22.51
N GLY A 92 -30.22 -21.83 23.30
CA GLY A 92 -30.31 -22.85 24.36
C GLY A 92 -30.44 -24.28 23.85
N GLY A 93 -29.63 -25.27 24.23
CA GLY A 93 -28.98 -25.46 25.51
C GLY A 93 -29.56 -26.72 26.19
N ALA A 94 -28.70 -27.74 26.35
CA ALA A 94 -28.81 -28.91 27.24
C ALA A 94 -29.85 -30.00 26.89
N ALA A 95 -29.38 -31.20 26.49
CA ALA A 95 -29.19 -32.41 27.33
C ALA A 95 -30.43 -33.35 27.17
N ASN A 96 -30.37 -34.69 27.16
CA ASN A 96 -29.48 -35.65 27.79
C ASN A 96 -29.71 -37.07 27.21
N ALA A 97 -28.78 -37.98 27.54
CA ALA A 97 -29.00 -39.38 27.95
C ALA A 97 -28.68 -40.55 26.99
N GLY A 98 -27.82 -41.44 27.54
CA GLY A 98 -27.70 -42.87 27.23
C GLY A 98 -26.41 -43.22 26.48
N GLY A 99 -25.40 -43.91 27.01
CA GLY A 99 -25.24 -44.61 28.28
C GLY A 99 -23.98 -45.51 28.18
N ALA A 100 -23.67 -46.17 29.30
CA ALA A 100 -22.69 -47.24 29.50
C ALA A 100 -21.27 -46.83 29.96
N ALA A 101 -21.06 -47.14 31.25
CA ALA A 101 -19.82 -47.04 32.00
C ALA A 101 -18.88 -48.21 31.67
N MET A 102 -17.56 -47.94 31.72
CA MET A 102 -16.59 -48.91 32.22
C MET A 102 -15.50 -48.20 33.02
N THR A 103 -15.28 -48.76 34.20
CA THR A 103 -14.38 -48.30 35.26
C THR A 103 -12.94 -48.67 34.97
N GLY A 104 -12.03 -47.69 34.99
CA GLY A 104 -10.58 -47.91 34.96
C GLY A 104 -9.86 -46.86 35.80
N LYS A 105 -9.37 -47.26 36.99
CA LYS A 105 -8.55 -46.44 37.89
C LYS A 105 -7.27 -45.97 37.19
N GLN A 106 -7.10 -44.67 37.01
CA GLN A 106 -5.78 -44.05 36.79
C GLN A 106 -5.58 -42.84 37.70
N SER A 107 -4.49 -42.87 38.46
CA SER A 107 -4.04 -41.88 39.42
C SER A 107 -3.80 -40.52 38.77
N LYS A 108 -4.53 -39.47 39.20
CA LYS A 108 -4.24 -38.08 38.85
C LYS A 108 -3.04 -37.56 39.65
N LYS A 109 -1.85 -37.55 39.05
CA LYS A 109 -0.76 -36.64 39.44
C LYS A 109 -1.14 -35.22 38.98
N SER A 110 -1.53 -34.36 39.91
CA SER A 110 -1.74 -32.93 39.66
C SER A 110 -0.40 -32.23 39.41
N LYS A 111 -0.02 -32.09 38.13
CA LYS A 111 1.08 -31.18 37.74
C LYS A 111 0.60 -29.73 37.94
N LYS A 112 0.93 -29.15 39.09
CA LYS A 112 0.89 -27.70 39.33
C LYS A 112 1.73 -27.02 38.25
N LYS A 113 1.09 -26.38 37.28
CA LYS A 113 1.76 -25.61 36.21
C LYS A 113 2.35 -24.37 36.86
N LYS A 114 3.63 -24.45 37.26
CA LYS A 114 4.42 -23.32 37.77
C LYS A 114 4.40 -22.24 36.69
N GLN A 115 3.68 -21.14 36.91
CA GLN A 115 3.86 -19.93 36.10
C GLN A 115 5.32 -19.51 36.27
N LYS A 116 6.15 -19.76 35.25
CA LYS A 116 7.47 -19.14 35.15
C LYS A 116 7.22 -17.65 34.91
N GLY A 117 7.27 -16.84 35.96
CA GLY A 117 7.46 -15.41 35.80
C GLY A 117 8.71 -15.20 34.95
N GLY A 118 8.55 -14.63 33.76
CA GLY A 118 9.66 -14.40 32.84
C GLY A 118 10.70 -13.50 33.51
N ARG A 119 11.97 -13.90 33.48
CA ARG A 119 13.07 -13.06 33.96
C ARG A 119 13.04 -11.73 33.20
N ALA A 120 13.09 -10.61 33.93
CA ALA A 120 13.10 -9.27 33.34
C ALA A 120 14.24 -9.12 32.32
N PHE A 121 13.97 -8.42 31.24
CA PHE A 121 14.97 -8.13 30.20
C PHE A 121 16.03 -7.17 30.76
N VAL A 122 17.31 -7.50 30.55
CA VAL A 122 18.43 -6.76 31.13
C VAL A 122 19.10 -5.92 30.04
N TRP A 123 18.81 -4.61 30.03
CA TRP A 123 19.23 -3.67 28.98
C TRP A 123 20.73 -3.39 28.96
N ASN A 124 21.38 -3.30 30.13
CA ASN A 124 22.81 -3.01 30.26
C ASN A 124 23.74 -4.11 29.70
N ARG A 125 23.20 -5.17 29.10
CA ARG A 125 23.97 -6.23 28.43
C ARG A 125 24.22 -5.98 26.95
N PHE A 126 23.60 -4.95 26.39
CA PHE A 126 23.62 -4.69 24.96
C PHE A 126 24.12 -3.28 24.68
N ALA A 127 24.68 -3.09 23.49
CA ALA A 127 24.97 -1.77 22.97
C ALA A 127 23.69 -1.07 22.50
N VAL A 128 23.80 0.23 22.24
CA VAL A 128 22.76 1.06 21.65
C VAL A 128 23.30 1.68 20.37
N ARG A 129 22.51 1.63 19.30
CA ARG A 129 22.87 2.11 17.96
C ARG A 129 21.80 3.04 17.42
N GLN A 130 22.20 4.17 16.85
CA GLN A 130 21.35 5.01 16.02
C GLN A 130 21.17 4.37 14.65
N VAL A 131 19.92 4.16 14.27
CA VAL A 131 19.54 3.56 12.99
C VAL A 131 18.46 4.39 12.30
N ALA A 132 18.39 4.27 10.99
CA ALA A 132 17.23 4.65 10.21
C ALA A 132 16.47 3.37 9.81
N LEU A 133 15.14 3.38 9.93
CA LEU A 133 14.27 2.33 9.42
C LEU A 133 13.46 2.89 8.25
N LYS A 134 13.47 2.20 7.10
CA LYS A 134 12.54 2.47 6.00
C LYS A 134 11.26 1.67 6.26
N VAL A 135 10.16 2.39 6.42
CA VAL A 135 8.84 1.85 6.75
C VAL A 135 7.90 2.07 5.57
N ALA A 136 7.24 1.01 5.14
CA ALA A 136 6.18 1.07 4.15
C ALA A 136 4.85 0.67 4.80
N TYR A 137 3.78 1.37 4.44
CA TYR A 137 2.44 1.07 4.93
C TYR A 137 1.34 1.48 3.96
N LEU A 138 0.26 0.68 3.97
CA LEU A 138 -1.01 1.03 3.33
C LEU A 138 -1.85 1.81 4.34
N GLY A 139 -2.03 3.11 4.10
CA GLY A 139 -2.60 4.04 5.08
C GLY A 139 -4.11 3.97 5.27
N TRP A 140 -4.83 3.23 4.42
CA TRP A 140 -6.29 3.31 4.26
C TRP A 140 -7.08 3.09 5.55
N ASP A 141 -6.60 2.20 6.42
CA ASP A 141 -7.27 1.83 7.67
C ASP A 141 -6.68 2.57 8.89
N TYR A 142 -5.78 3.54 8.68
CA TYR A 142 -5.04 4.22 9.74
C TYR A 142 -5.35 5.72 9.79
N TYR A 143 -5.34 6.26 11.01
CA TYR A 143 -5.53 7.69 11.29
C TYR A 143 -4.24 8.51 11.12
N GLY A 144 -3.44 8.12 10.12
CA GLY A 144 -2.18 8.73 9.74
C GLY A 144 -0.98 8.11 10.44
N LEU A 145 0.19 8.70 10.20
CA LEU A 145 1.43 8.22 10.81
C LEU A 145 1.45 8.49 12.31
N ALA A 146 1.23 9.74 12.68
CA ALA A 146 1.55 10.25 14.01
C ALA A 146 0.65 9.66 15.09
N ARG A 147 1.23 9.23 16.22
CA ARG A 147 0.50 8.83 17.42
C ARG A 147 -0.40 9.96 17.92
N GLN A 148 -1.62 9.61 18.33
CA GLN A 148 -2.61 10.52 18.89
C GLN A 148 -3.12 9.95 20.22
N VAL A 149 -3.54 10.81 21.15
CA VAL A 149 -3.95 10.38 22.50
C VAL A 149 -5.25 9.56 22.47
N GLU A 150 -6.20 9.98 21.63
CA GLU A 150 -7.55 9.41 21.59
C GLU A 150 -7.68 8.26 20.57
N VAL A 151 -6.77 8.19 19.60
CA VAL A 151 -6.82 7.24 18.50
C VAL A 151 -5.57 6.39 18.49
N ARG A 152 -5.78 5.09 18.72
CA ARG A 152 -4.69 4.10 18.75
C ARG A 152 -4.32 3.57 17.37
N GLU A 153 -5.21 3.72 16.38
CA GLU A 153 -5.04 3.08 15.08
C GLU A 153 -4.22 3.98 14.14
N THR A 154 -3.01 4.30 14.59
CA THR A 154 -2.00 5.05 13.84
C THR A 154 -0.78 4.17 13.58
N VAL A 155 -0.02 4.49 12.55
CA VAL A 155 1.17 3.69 12.19
C VAL A 155 2.21 3.72 13.32
N GLU A 156 2.40 4.87 13.97
CA GLU A 156 3.34 5.01 15.09
C GLU A 156 2.93 4.19 16.32
N GLU A 157 1.65 4.14 16.70
CA GLU A 157 1.24 3.31 17.85
C GLU A 157 1.64 1.84 17.62
N HIS A 158 1.41 1.31 16.41
CA HIS A 158 1.79 -0.05 16.06
C HIS A 158 3.32 -0.23 15.99
N LEU A 159 4.05 0.71 15.40
CA LEU A 159 5.51 0.67 15.32
C LEU A 159 6.15 0.71 16.72
N PHE A 160 5.66 1.59 17.59
CA PHE A 160 6.14 1.72 18.96
C PHE A 160 5.82 0.48 19.79
N ALA A 161 4.61 -0.06 19.67
CA ALA A 161 4.25 -1.33 20.30
C ALA A 161 5.18 -2.47 19.83
N ALA A 162 5.52 -2.51 18.54
CA ALA A 162 6.45 -3.50 18.00
C ALA A 162 7.88 -3.34 18.56
N LEU A 163 8.41 -2.11 18.62
CA LEU A 163 9.74 -1.80 19.16
C LEU A 163 9.87 -2.21 20.64
N ILE A 164 8.84 -1.92 21.45
CA ILE A 164 8.80 -2.28 22.88
C ILE A 164 8.61 -3.79 23.07
N LYS A 165 7.73 -4.42 22.28
CA LYS A 165 7.44 -5.87 22.35
C LYS A 165 8.67 -6.69 21.97
N THR A 166 9.45 -6.24 21.00
CA THR A 166 10.68 -6.90 20.52
C THR A 166 11.92 -6.57 21.37
N LYS A 167 11.77 -5.72 22.39
CA LYS A 167 12.87 -5.28 23.26
C LYS A 167 14.00 -4.63 22.45
N LEU A 168 13.64 -3.87 21.42
CA LEU A 168 14.59 -3.03 20.69
C LEU A 168 14.80 -1.68 21.38
N VAL A 169 13.77 -1.15 22.04
CA VAL A 169 13.85 0.09 22.82
C VAL A 169 13.26 -0.11 24.21
N PRO A 170 13.84 0.50 25.27
CA PRO A 170 13.28 0.46 26.62
C PRO A 170 12.01 1.30 26.72
N SER A 171 12.04 2.49 26.13
CA SER A 171 11.00 3.49 26.08
C SER A 171 11.17 4.31 24.78
N LEU A 172 10.17 5.11 24.41
CA LEU A 172 10.26 5.96 23.21
C LEU A 172 11.03 7.25 23.50
N GLU A 173 10.91 7.72 24.74
CA GLU A 173 11.59 8.89 25.27
C GLU A 173 13.11 8.72 25.16
N GLU A 174 13.61 7.52 25.47
CA GLU A 174 15.02 7.18 25.33
C GLU A 174 15.41 6.84 23.88
N ALA A 175 14.46 6.54 23.00
CA ALA A 175 14.76 6.13 21.62
C ALA A 175 15.21 7.30 20.73
N GLY A 176 15.00 8.57 21.11
CA GLY A 176 15.40 9.70 20.25
C GLY A 176 14.71 9.67 18.88
N TYR A 177 13.41 9.37 18.88
CA TYR A 177 12.62 9.11 17.68
C TYR A 177 12.44 10.38 16.81
N SER A 178 12.72 10.24 15.51
CA SER A 178 12.46 11.25 14.46
C SER A 178 11.78 10.60 13.25
N ARG A 179 11.09 11.41 12.42
CA ARG A 179 10.35 10.92 11.24
C ARG A 179 10.50 11.88 10.06
N ALA A 180 10.62 11.35 8.85
CA ALA A 180 10.91 12.14 7.65
C ALA A 180 9.72 12.95 7.13
N GLY A 181 8.52 12.38 7.24
CA GLY A 181 7.26 13.03 6.86
C GLY A 181 6.14 12.62 7.79
N ARG A 182 5.13 13.47 7.96
CA ARG A 182 3.91 13.17 8.72
C ARG A 182 2.76 12.99 7.74
N THR A 183 2.41 11.75 7.42
CA THR A 183 1.29 11.47 6.52
C THR A 183 -0.04 11.61 7.28
N ASP A 184 -1.04 12.19 6.62
CA ASP A 184 -2.40 12.33 7.15
C ASP A 184 -3.15 10.99 7.19
N LYS A 185 -4.35 10.99 7.79
CA LYS A 185 -5.29 9.86 7.76
C LYS A 185 -5.46 9.33 6.34
N GLY A 186 -5.46 8.00 6.18
CA GLY A 186 -5.66 7.30 4.91
C GLY A 186 -4.47 7.34 3.93
N VAL A 187 -3.52 8.27 4.10
CA VAL A 187 -2.35 8.43 3.22
C VAL A 187 -1.35 7.30 3.44
N SER A 188 -0.92 6.66 2.36
CA SER A 188 0.06 5.57 2.39
C SER A 188 1.49 6.08 2.34
N ALA A 189 2.46 5.21 2.62
CA ALA A 189 3.87 5.50 2.38
C ALA A 189 4.63 4.27 1.90
N PHE A 190 5.50 4.47 0.92
CA PHE A 190 6.50 3.48 0.49
C PHE A 190 7.89 3.85 1.00
N GLY A 191 8.16 5.15 1.11
CA GLY A 191 9.47 5.71 1.45
C GLY A 191 9.54 6.39 2.81
N GLN A 192 8.64 6.10 3.76
CA GLN A 192 8.75 6.71 5.08
C GLN A 192 10.06 6.26 5.74
N VAL A 193 10.78 7.21 6.34
CA VAL A 193 11.99 6.92 7.10
C VAL A 193 11.83 7.46 8.51
N VAL A 194 12.18 6.63 9.49
CA VAL A 194 12.24 7.02 10.90
C VAL A 194 13.65 6.80 11.44
N GLY A 195 14.13 7.73 12.26
CA GLY A 195 15.42 7.63 12.93
C GLY A 195 15.21 7.36 14.41
N LEU A 196 15.97 6.43 14.99
CA LEU A 196 15.88 6.09 16.41
C LEU A 196 17.09 5.28 16.90
N ARG A 197 17.29 5.31 18.21
CA ARG A 197 18.24 4.49 18.95
C ARG A 197 17.60 3.16 19.29
N VAL A 198 18.24 2.07 18.89
CA VAL A 198 17.83 0.69 19.17
C VAL A 198 18.96 -0.08 19.83
N ARG A 199 18.59 -1.14 20.55
CA ARG A 199 19.53 -2.14 21.03
C ARG A 199 20.30 -2.76 19.86
N SER A 200 21.61 -2.93 20.03
CA SER A 200 22.51 -3.57 19.07
C SER A 200 23.33 -4.68 19.74
N LYS A 201 23.78 -5.64 18.91
CA LYS A 201 24.75 -6.67 19.31
C LYS A 201 26.20 -6.29 19.03
N LEU A 202 26.44 -5.16 18.36
CA LEU A 202 27.77 -4.74 17.98
C LEU A 202 28.41 -3.86 19.05
N ARG A 203 29.72 -4.01 19.27
CA ARG A 203 30.48 -3.12 20.18
C ARG A 203 31.07 -1.90 19.48
N SER A 204 31.17 -1.92 18.16
CA SER A 204 31.77 -0.86 17.35
C SER A 204 31.03 -0.70 16.02
N GLY A 205 31.36 0.36 15.27
CA GLY A 205 30.80 0.65 13.95
C GLY A 205 29.87 1.87 13.91
N PRO A 206 29.36 2.23 12.71
CA PRO A 206 28.59 3.45 12.50
C PRO A 206 27.33 3.48 13.37
N GLY A 207 27.10 4.62 14.04
CA GLY A 207 25.92 4.86 14.85
C GLY A 207 25.92 4.22 16.24
N ILE A 208 26.96 3.49 16.66
CA ILE A 208 27.04 3.01 18.05
C ILE A 208 27.13 4.22 19.00
N VAL A 209 26.15 4.34 19.89
CA VAL A 209 26.00 5.47 20.83
C VAL A 209 26.54 5.10 22.21
N ALA A 210 26.31 3.86 22.65
CA ALA A 210 26.70 3.40 23.98
C ALA A 210 26.97 1.90 23.97
N VAL A 211 27.90 1.47 24.82
CA VAL A 211 28.23 0.06 25.07
C VAL A 211 28.19 -0.23 26.58
N PRO A 212 27.91 -1.48 26.99
CA PRO A 212 28.02 -1.89 28.39
C PRO A 212 29.42 -1.65 28.97
N SER A 213 29.47 -1.18 30.22
CA SER A 213 30.72 -1.11 31.00
C SER A 213 31.10 -2.44 31.66
N ASP A 214 30.16 -3.38 31.83
CA ASP A 214 30.42 -4.71 32.37
C ASP A 214 31.24 -5.55 31.38
N ALA A 215 32.41 -6.02 31.81
CA ALA A 215 33.33 -6.80 30.96
C ALA A 215 32.69 -8.09 30.43
N SER A 216 31.82 -8.76 31.21
CA SER A 216 31.17 -9.99 30.76
C SER A 216 30.06 -9.75 29.73
N ALA A 217 29.42 -8.58 29.77
CA ALA A 217 28.48 -8.14 28.75
C ALA A 217 29.22 -7.71 27.47
N LEU A 218 30.31 -6.95 27.60
CA LEU A 218 31.12 -6.52 26.48
C LEU A 218 31.70 -7.70 25.70
N ALA A 219 32.14 -8.76 26.39
CA ALA A 219 32.63 -9.99 25.79
C ALA A 219 31.59 -10.78 24.98
N LYS A 220 30.29 -10.45 25.11
CA LYS A 220 29.18 -11.08 24.36
C LYS A 220 28.73 -10.28 23.14
N LEU A 221 29.25 -9.07 22.97
CA LEU A 221 29.03 -8.27 21.77
C LEU A 221 29.96 -8.74 20.66
N SER A 222 29.60 -8.46 19.41
CA SER A 222 30.39 -8.79 18.22
C SER A 222 31.00 -7.53 17.60
N ASP A 223 32.05 -7.70 16.80
CA ASP A 223 32.49 -6.68 15.82
C ASP A 223 32.03 -7.02 14.40
N ASP A 224 31.50 -8.22 14.18
CA ASP A 224 31.03 -8.66 12.87
C ASP A 224 29.64 -8.08 12.61
N GLU A 225 29.50 -7.26 11.57
CA GLU A 225 28.20 -6.70 11.20
C GLU A 225 27.15 -7.78 10.85
N ALA A 226 27.58 -8.98 10.45
CA ALA A 226 26.67 -10.10 10.18
C ALA A 226 25.95 -10.62 11.45
N ASP A 227 26.52 -10.38 12.63
CA ASP A 227 25.92 -10.77 13.92
C ASP A 227 24.85 -9.79 14.42
N GLU A 228 24.68 -8.66 13.74
CA GLU A 228 23.71 -7.63 14.12
C GLU A 228 22.27 -8.18 14.15
N ILE A 229 21.42 -7.53 14.92
CA ILE A 229 20.01 -7.88 14.99
C ILE A 229 19.34 -7.65 13.62
N PRO A 230 18.62 -8.64 13.06
CA PRO A 230 17.84 -8.45 11.84
C PRO A 230 16.56 -7.66 12.18
N TYR A 231 16.70 -6.34 12.29
CA TYR A 231 15.68 -5.43 12.77
C TYR A 231 14.38 -5.53 11.98
N ALA A 232 14.47 -5.60 10.63
CA ALA A 232 13.29 -5.66 9.78
C ALA A 232 12.53 -6.97 10.02
N HIS A 233 13.23 -8.10 10.04
CA HIS A 233 12.64 -9.40 10.35
C HIS A 233 11.98 -9.43 11.73
N VAL A 234 12.68 -8.97 12.77
CA VAL A 234 12.18 -9.00 14.16
C VAL A 234 10.93 -8.13 14.32
N LEU A 235 10.90 -6.93 13.73
CA LEU A 235 9.76 -6.02 13.79
C LEU A 235 8.57 -6.56 13.00
N ASN A 236 8.79 -7.04 11.77
CA ASN A 236 7.71 -7.51 10.89
C ASN A 236 6.96 -8.74 11.45
N ARG A 237 7.57 -9.53 12.35
CA ARG A 237 6.90 -10.64 13.05
C ARG A 237 5.78 -10.20 13.99
N VAL A 238 5.80 -8.95 14.45
CA VAL A 238 4.80 -8.43 15.40
C VAL A 238 4.03 -7.23 14.87
N LEU A 239 4.44 -6.67 13.72
CA LEU A 239 3.73 -5.59 13.05
C LEU A 239 2.48 -6.11 12.30
N PRO A 240 1.38 -5.33 12.28
CA PRO A 240 0.22 -5.64 11.46
C PRO A 240 0.57 -5.80 9.97
N PRO A 241 -0.12 -6.66 9.20
CA PRO A 241 0.20 -6.96 7.80
C PRO A 241 0.47 -5.77 6.88
N ARG A 242 -0.25 -4.67 7.11
CA ARG A 242 -0.23 -3.45 6.30
C ARG A 242 0.87 -2.46 6.71
N ILE A 243 1.68 -2.75 7.74
CA ILE A 243 2.84 -1.95 8.16
C ILE A 243 4.07 -2.84 8.13
N ARG A 244 5.10 -2.43 7.38
CA ARG A 244 6.33 -3.21 7.17
C ARG A 244 7.57 -2.34 7.26
N VAL A 245 8.56 -2.82 8.00
CA VAL A 245 9.94 -2.33 7.87
C VAL A 245 10.56 -3.06 6.70
N VAL A 246 10.92 -2.34 5.65
CA VAL A 246 11.44 -2.93 4.40
C VAL A 246 12.97 -2.93 4.34
N ALA A 247 13.59 -1.97 5.02
CA ALA A 247 15.05 -1.86 5.11
C ALA A 247 15.44 -1.08 6.37
N TRP A 248 16.72 -1.14 6.72
CA TRP A 248 17.30 -0.31 7.77
C TRP A 248 18.73 0.10 7.40
N ALA A 249 19.25 1.15 8.02
CA ALA A 249 20.65 1.56 7.85
C ALA A 249 21.22 2.03 9.20
N PRO A 250 22.49 1.76 9.49
CA PRO A 250 23.18 2.49 10.53
C PRO A 250 23.45 3.92 10.05
N VAL A 251 23.30 4.90 10.95
CA VAL A 251 23.43 6.32 10.60
C VAL A 251 24.24 7.06 11.66
N SER A 252 24.67 8.29 11.36
CA SER A 252 25.32 9.16 12.34
C SER A 252 24.48 9.29 13.61
N ILE A 253 25.12 9.41 14.77
CA ILE A 253 24.45 9.65 16.06
C ILE A 253 23.64 10.96 16.08
N THR A 254 23.95 11.89 15.17
CA THR A 254 23.25 13.17 15.00
C THR A 254 22.15 13.13 13.93
N PHE A 255 21.93 11.98 13.29
CA PHE A 255 20.92 11.83 12.24
C PHE A 255 19.51 12.09 12.78
N ASP A 256 18.77 12.95 12.07
CA ASP A 256 17.35 13.19 12.29
C ASP A 256 16.60 12.99 10.97
N ALA A 257 15.64 12.07 10.95
CA ALA A 257 14.96 11.71 9.71
C ALA A 257 14.22 12.90 9.05
N ARG A 258 13.82 13.91 9.82
CA ARG A 258 13.18 15.12 9.31
C ARG A 258 14.20 16.10 8.76
N PHE A 259 15.21 16.44 9.55
CA PHE A 259 16.15 17.52 9.22
C PHE A 259 17.27 17.07 8.28
N SER A 260 17.61 15.78 8.27
CA SER A 260 18.58 15.20 7.34
C SER A 260 17.97 14.86 5.97
N ALA A 261 16.64 14.91 5.83
CA ALA A 261 15.98 14.61 4.57
C ALA A 261 16.13 15.77 3.58
N LEU A 262 16.69 15.46 2.42
CA LEU A 262 16.96 16.39 1.33
C LEU A 262 15.67 16.71 0.57
N THR A 263 14.97 15.70 0.08
CA THR A 263 13.73 15.89 -0.69
C THR A 263 12.68 14.85 -0.31
N ARG A 264 11.42 15.14 -0.62
CA ARG A 264 10.30 14.21 -0.52
C ARG A 264 9.62 14.10 -1.87
N THR A 265 9.33 12.88 -2.28
CA THR A 265 8.57 12.57 -3.48
C THR A 265 7.24 11.95 -3.11
N TYR A 266 6.16 12.55 -3.58
CA TYR A 266 4.81 12.01 -3.49
C TYR A 266 4.36 11.46 -4.82
N ARG A 267 3.55 10.39 -4.77
CA ARG A 267 2.76 9.91 -5.89
C ARG A 267 1.30 9.94 -5.52
N TYR A 268 0.48 10.50 -6.40
CA TYR A 268 -0.98 10.46 -6.26
C TYR A 268 -1.57 9.70 -7.44
N PHE A 269 -2.09 8.51 -7.19
CA PHE A 269 -2.63 7.63 -8.24
C PHE A 269 -4.05 8.02 -8.64
N PHE A 270 -4.38 7.92 -9.92
CA PHE A 270 -5.74 8.20 -10.41
C PHE A 270 -5.98 7.50 -11.75
N THR A 271 -7.25 7.42 -12.16
CA THR A 271 -7.64 7.01 -13.51
C THR A 271 -7.91 8.25 -14.35
N ALA A 272 -7.38 8.29 -15.58
CA ALA A 272 -7.51 9.47 -16.42
C ALA A 272 -8.92 9.69 -16.95
N ASP A 273 -9.79 8.67 -17.01
CA ASP A 273 -11.17 8.79 -17.47
C ASP A 273 -11.29 9.74 -18.70
N ASP A 274 -12.06 10.83 -18.56
CA ASP A 274 -12.29 11.88 -19.55
C ASP A 274 -11.50 13.17 -19.23
N LEU A 275 -10.43 13.07 -18.44
CA LEU A 275 -9.62 14.21 -18.01
C LEU A 275 -8.67 14.69 -19.11
N ASP A 276 -8.58 16.01 -19.29
CA ASP A 276 -7.57 16.65 -20.13
C ASP A 276 -6.20 16.64 -19.43
N LEU A 277 -5.42 15.60 -19.70
CA LEU A 277 -4.10 15.40 -19.11
C LEU A 277 -3.08 16.48 -19.53
N ASP A 278 -3.25 17.09 -20.70
CA ASP A 278 -2.30 18.09 -21.19
C ASP A 278 -2.55 19.44 -20.53
N ALA A 279 -3.81 19.85 -20.37
CA ALA A 279 -4.18 21.00 -19.54
C ALA A 279 -3.73 20.81 -18.09
N MET A 280 -3.89 19.61 -17.52
CA MET A 280 -3.39 19.30 -16.18
C MET A 280 -1.86 19.37 -16.07
N ARG A 281 -1.13 18.90 -17.09
CA ARG A 281 0.33 19.04 -17.14
C ARG A 281 0.76 20.50 -17.21
N GLU A 282 0.08 21.31 -18.03
CA GLU A 282 0.34 22.73 -18.12
C GLU A 282 0.13 23.42 -16.77
N ALA A 283 -1.01 23.18 -16.12
CA ALA A 283 -1.31 23.70 -14.79
C ALA A 283 -0.28 23.25 -13.75
N GLY A 284 0.10 21.97 -13.75
CA GLY A 284 1.03 21.42 -12.78
C GLY A 284 2.47 21.92 -12.96
N ARG A 285 2.91 22.22 -14.20
CA ARG A 285 4.21 22.86 -14.44
C ARG A 285 4.33 24.23 -13.78
N ARG A 286 3.22 24.97 -13.67
CA ARG A 286 3.17 26.28 -13.00
C ARG A 286 3.39 26.17 -11.48
N LEU A 287 3.16 24.99 -10.89
CA LEU A 287 3.46 24.72 -9.47
C LEU A 287 4.96 24.56 -9.20
N VAL A 288 5.78 24.27 -10.21
CA VAL A 288 7.23 24.09 -10.06
C VAL A 288 7.88 25.44 -9.79
N GLY A 289 8.84 25.45 -8.87
CA GLY A 289 9.53 26.65 -8.40
C GLY A 289 9.17 27.01 -6.95
N ARG A 290 9.60 28.21 -6.56
CA ARG A 290 9.45 28.75 -5.20
C ARG A 290 8.26 29.70 -5.14
N HIS A 291 7.20 29.30 -4.47
CA HIS A 291 5.93 30.04 -4.44
C HIS A 291 5.30 30.07 -3.05
N ASP A 292 4.36 30.98 -2.80
CA ASP A 292 3.48 30.95 -1.62
C ASP A 292 2.32 29.98 -1.85
N PHE A 293 2.31 28.87 -1.12
CA PHE A 293 1.33 27.80 -1.28
C PHE A 293 0.16 27.88 -0.30
N ARG A 294 -0.09 29.02 0.34
CA ARG A 294 -1.18 29.11 1.34
C ARG A 294 -2.57 28.78 0.78
N ASN A 295 -2.80 29.13 -0.49
CA ASN A 295 -4.03 28.84 -1.21
C ASN A 295 -4.14 27.36 -1.60
N PHE A 296 -3.05 26.61 -1.47
CA PHE A 296 -2.93 25.18 -1.74
C PHE A 296 -2.69 24.39 -0.47
N CYS A 297 -2.98 24.88 0.74
CA CYS A 297 -2.81 24.09 1.96
C CYS A 297 -3.96 24.31 2.93
N LYS A 298 -4.06 23.47 3.96
CA LYS A 298 -4.93 23.80 5.09
C LYS A 298 -4.21 24.78 6.00
N MET A 299 -4.81 25.94 6.23
CA MET A 299 -4.25 26.98 7.07
C MET A 299 -4.12 26.49 8.52
N ASP A 300 -2.91 26.55 9.05
CA ASP A 300 -2.59 26.29 10.45
C ASP A 300 -1.74 27.44 10.99
N TRP A 301 -2.39 28.58 11.20
CA TRP A 301 -1.76 29.83 11.65
C TRP A 301 -1.08 29.71 13.02
N LYS A 302 -1.41 28.66 13.80
CA LYS A 302 -0.79 28.42 15.10
C LYS A 302 0.61 27.83 14.97
N ASN A 303 0.84 27.02 13.95
CA ASN A 303 2.08 26.26 13.79
C ASN A 303 2.91 26.68 12.58
N VAL A 304 2.34 27.45 11.64
CA VAL A 304 3.00 27.84 10.39
C VAL A 304 2.84 29.33 10.15
N SER A 305 3.98 30.03 10.09
CA SER A 305 4.08 31.44 9.70
C SER A 305 4.65 31.64 8.29
N ASN A 306 5.28 30.62 7.71
CA ASN A 306 5.86 30.66 6.37
C ASN A 306 5.21 29.62 5.45
N PHE A 307 4.51 30.12 4.43
CA PHE A 307 3.80 29.33 3.43
C PHE A 307 4.57 29.17 2.10
N VAL A 308 5.78 29.74 2.01
CA VAL A 308 6.62 29.58 0.83
C VAL A 308 7.24 28.20 0.80
N ARG A 309 7.10 27.49 -0.33
CA ARG A 309 7.69 26.16 -0.56
C ARG A 309 8.30 26.09 -1.96
N ASP A 310 9.19 25.12 -2.13
CA ASP A 310 9.89 24.85 -3.37
C ASP A 310 9.47 23.46 -3.86
N VAL A 311 8.73 23.45 -4.97
CA VAL A 311 8.43 22.24 -5.73
C VAL A 311 9.47 22.13 -6.83
N LEU A 312 10.16 21.00 -6.88
CA LEU A 312 11.31 20.78 -7.77
C LEU A 312 10.89 20.09 -9.06
N GLU A 313 9.98 19.13 -8.97
CA GLU A 313 9.51 18.36 -10.14
C GLU A 313 8.01 18.14 -10.05
N PHE A 314 7.36 18.20 -11.22
CA PHE A 314 5.98 17.81 -11.43
C PHE A 314 5.85 17.07 -12.76
N ASP A 315 5.17 15.94 -12.79
CA ASP A 315 4.74 15.30 -14.03
C ASP A 315 3.49 14.40 -13.83
N ILE A 316 2.83 14.03 -14.93
CA ILE A 316 1.77 13.01 -14.98
C ILE A 316 2.31 11.78 -15.71
N VAL A 317 2.54 10.72 -14.93
CA VAL A 317 3.22 9.51 -15.40
C VAL A 317 2.21 8.37 -15.57
N PRO A 318 2.16 7.71 -16.74
CA PRO A 318 1.29 6.56 -16.95
C PRO A 318 1.71 5.36 -16.11
N VAL A 319 0.74 4.51 -15.77
CA VAL A 319 0.94 3.22 -15.10
C VAL A 319 0.41 2.11 -16.01
N PRO A 320 1.18 1.67 -17.02
CA PRO A 320 0.70 0.75 -18.04
C PRO A 320 0.17 -0.58 -17.49
N ALA A 321 0.73 -1.05 -16.36
CA ALA A 321 0.28 -2.26 -15.68
C ALA A 321 -1.17 -2.18 -15.16
N PHE A 322 -1.75 -0.99 -15.09
CA PHE A 322 -3.12 -0.73 -14.64
C PHE A 322 -3.95 0.01 -15.71
N SER A 323 -3.58 -0.15 -16.99
CA SER A 323 -4.37 0.34 -18.11
C SER A 323 -5.09 -0.83 -18.78
N HIS A 324 -6.41 -0.71 -18.92
CA HIS A 324 -7.23 -1.70 -19.62
C HIS A 324 -7.55 -1.21 -21.03
N ASP A 325 -6.83 -1.71 -22.03
CA ASP A 325 -7.20 -1.59 -23.44
C ASP A 325 -7.89 -2.89 -23.86
N GLU A 326 -9.20 -2.99 -23.66
CA GLU A 326 -9.96 -3.97 -24.42
C GLU A 326 -10.18 -3.42 -25.83
N GLY A 327 -9.65 -4.16 -26.80
CA GLY A 327 -9.88 -3.95 -28.22
C GLY A 327 -11.37 -3.94 -28.54
N GLU A 328 -11.71 -3.26 -29.62
CA GLU A 328 -13.04 -3.05 -30.18
C GLU A 328 -13.92 -4.32 -30.12
N ALA A 329 -14.70 -4.46 -29.05
CA ALA A 329 -15.92 -5.24 -29.08
C ALA A 329 -17.05 -4.29 -29.49
N GLU A 330 -17.12 -3.98 -30.79
CA GLU A 330 -18.36 -3.52 -31.42
C GLU A 330 -19.41 -4.63 -31.31
N ALA A 331 -20.14 -4.70 -30.21
CA ALA A 331 -21.45 -5.34 -30.18
C ALA A 331 -22.17 -4.98 -28.88
N SER A 332 -23.35 -4.37 -29.04
CA SER A 332 -24.31 -3.96 -28.00
C SER A 332 -23.95 -2.66 -27.26
N GLY A 333 -24.79 -1.64 -27.44
CA GLY A 333 -24.63 -0.26 -26.98
C GLY A 333 -24.67 -0.03 -25.46
N ALA A 334 -24.08 -0.94 -24.68
CA ALA A 334 -23.87 -0.80 -23.25
C ALA A 334 -22.59 0.01 -22.96
N ARG A 335 -22.74 1.34 -22.83
CA ARG A 335 -21.68 2.33 -22.59
C ARG A 335 -20.95 2.23 -21.23
N PHE A 336 -21.13 1.14 -20.48
CA PHE A 336 -20.81 1.07 -19.04
C PHE A 336 -19.45 0.47 -18.67
N THR A 337 -18.70 -0.10 -19.61
CA THR A 337 -17.30 -0.52 -19.34
C THR A 337 -16.37 0.65 -19.61
N LYS A 338 -16.33 1.63 -18.68
CA LYS A 338 -15.42 2.78 -18.83
C LYS A 338 -13.98 2.26 -18.87
N ARG A 339 -13.23 2.64 -19.90
CA ARG A 339 -11.80 2.33 -20.01
C ARG A 339 -11.08 3.07 -18.89
N TYR A 340 -10.35 2.35 -18.04
CA TYR A 340 -9.51 2.98 -17.03
C TYR A 340 -8.06 2.93 -17.50
N LYS A 341 -7.47 4.11 -17.68
CA LYS A 341 -6.03 4.28 -17.88
C LYS A 341 -5.44 4.82 -16.59
N GLY A 342 -4.53 4.07 -15.98
CA GLY A 342 -3.91 4.44 -14.70
C GLY A 342 -2.79 5.45 -14.89
N TYR A 343 -2.74 6.46 -14.03
CA TYR A 343 -1.68 7.46 -13.96
C TYR A 343 -1.31 7.76 -12.50
N TYR A 344 -0.18 8.42 -12.30
CA TYR A 344 0.07 9.15 -11.06
C TYR A 344 0.67 10.52 -11.31
N PHE A 345 0.35 11.47 -10.43
CA PHE A 345 1.11 12.71 -10.31
C PHE A 345 2.44 12.42 -9.61
N HIS A 346 3.55 12.71 -10.25
CA HIS A 346 4.89 12.75 -9.66
C HIS A 346 5.13 14.14 -9.10
N ILE A 347 5.33 14.27 -7.79
CA ILE A 347 5.51 15.58 -7.14
C ILE A 347 6.71 15.50 -6.21
N LYS A 348 7.79 16.21 -6.52
CA LYS A 348 9.02 16.25 -5.72
C LYS A 348 9.27 17.66 -5.19
N GLY A 349 9.67 17.78 -3.93
CA GLY A 349 9.97 19.06 -3.29
C GLY A 349 10.81 18.91 -2.03
N TYR A 350 11.33 20.01 -1.48
CA TYR A 350 12.10 19.97 -0.23
C TYR A 350 11.21 19.65 0.98
N ALA A 351 10.06 20.33 1.07
CA ALA A 351 9.07 20.15 2.13
C ALA A 351 7.68 20.59 1.65
N PHE A 352 6.63 20.10 2.30
CA PHE A 352 5.25 20.40 1.97
C PHE A 352 4.48 20.87 3.21
N LEU A 353 3.53 21.78 3.01
CA LEU A 353 2.59 22.25 4.02
C LEU A 353 1.53 21.18 4.30
N TRP A 354 0.76 21.39 5.38
CA TRP A 354 -0.35 20.51 5.72
C TRP A 354 -1.39 20.48 4.59
N HIS A 355 -1.73 19.27 4.14
CA HIS A 355 -2.63 19.01 3.01
C HIS A 355 -2.17 19.55 1.65
N GLN A 356 -0.92 20.03 1.51
CA GLN A 356 -0.51 20.78 0.32
C GLN A 356 -0.74 20.02 -0.99
N VAL A 357 -0.22 18.79 -1.04
CA VAL A 357 -0.28 17.94 -2.22
C VAL A 357 -1.72 17.64 -2.62
N ARG A 358 -2.61 17.37 -1.66
CA ARG A 358 -4.02 17.05 -1.94
C ARG A 358 -4.79 18.25 -2.46
N CYS A 359 -4.47 19.45 -1.98
CA CYS A 359 -5.06 20.67 -2.50
C CYS A 359 -4.54 21.01 -3.90
N MET A 360 -3.24 20.81 -4.18
CA MET A 360 -2.69 20.91 -5.53
C MET A 360 -3.44 19.96 -6.49
N VAL A 361 -3.56 18.69 -6.10
CA VAL A 361 -4.26 17.67 -6.90
C VAL A 361 -5.73 18.01 -7.13
N ALA A 362 -6.43 18.55 -6.13
CA ALA A 362 -7.82 18.99 -6.30
C ALA A 362 -7.98 20.04 -7.40
N VAL A 363 -7.10 21.04 -7.43
CA VAL A 363 -7.10 22.08 -8.47
C VAL A 363 -6.77 21.48 -9.83
N LEU A 364 -5.80 20.57 -9.90
CA LEU A 364 -5.48 19.87 -11.15
C LEU A 364 -6.66 19.06 -11.67
N PHE A 365 -7.46 18.44 -10.80
CA PHE A 365 -8.68 17.76 -11.24
C PHE A 365 -9.77 18.71 -11.74
N MET A 366 -9.89 19.92 -11.19
CA MET A 366 -10.80 20.94 -11.76
C MET A 366 -10.37 21.31 -13.18
N VAL A 367 -9.06 21.52 -13.39
CA VAL A 367 -8.49 21.78 -14.73
C VAL A 367 -8.74 20.60 -15.67
N GLY A 368 -8.45 19.37 -15.23
CA GLY A 368 -8.64 18.18 -16.05
C GLY A 368 -10.10 17.92 -16.45
N ARG A 369 -11.06 18.36 -15.63
CA ARG A 369 -12.50 18.27 -15.93
C ARG A 369 -12.99 19.39 -16.84
N GLY A 370 -12.17 20.42 -17.08
CA GLY A 370 -12.56 21.64 -17.79
C GLY A 370 -13.39 22.61 -16.94
N ASP A 371 -13.46 22.40 -15.62
CA ASP A 371 -14.15 23.31 -14.69
C ASP A 371 -13.38 24.64 -14.54
N GLU A 372 -12.05 24.61 -14.75
CA GLU A 372 -11.13 25.75 -14.64
C GLU A 372 -10.06 25.69 -15.74
N SER A 373 -9.49 26.84 -16.14
CA SER A 373 -8.33 26.87 -17.03
C SER A 373 -7.02 26.63 -16.28
N PRO A 374 -5.91 26.25 -16.95
CA PRO A 374 -4.60 26.14 -16.30
C PRO A 374 -4.11 27.42 -15.58
N ASP A 375 -4.66 28.59 -15.94
CA ASP A 375 -4.32 29.88 -15.33
C ASP A 375 -4.74 30.01 -13.86
N ILE A 376 -5.69 29.21 -13.41
CA ILE A 376 -6.13 29.18 -12.01
C ILE A 376 -4.95 28.92 -11.06
N VAL A 377 -3.96 28.12 -11.49
CA VAL A 377 -2.79 27.82 -10.68
C VAL A 377 -1.95 29.08 -10.46
N THR A 378 -1.64 29.81 -11.53
CA THR A 378 -0.89 31.07 -11.46
C THR A 378 -1.63 32.05 -10.57
N TRP A 379 -2.94 32.24 -10.81
CA TRP A 379 -3.76 33.13 -10.01
C TRP A 379 -3.75 32.76 -8.53
N LEU A 380 -3.88 31.47 -8.16
CA LEU A 380 -3.85 31.02 -6.77
C LEU A 380 -2.49 31.23 -6.09
N LEU A 381 -1.38 31.13 -6.83
CA LEU A 381 -0.03 31.37 -6.31
C LEU A 381 0.22 32.87 -6.09
N GLU A 382 -0.25 33.72 -7.01
CA GLU A 382 -0.03 35.18 -6.98
C GLU A 382 -1.00 35.92 -6.05
N SER A 383 -2.27 35.52 -6.03
CA SER A 383 -3.31 36.10 -5.16
C SER A 383 -3.17 35.70 -3.69
N ALA A 384 -2.17 34.86 -3.34
CA ALA A 384 -1.93 34.44 -1.96
C ALA A 384 -1.82 35.62 -0.98
N SER A 385 -1.23 36.74 -1.38
CA SER A 385 -1.10 37.92 -0.51
C SER A 385 -2.35 38.80 -0.43
N GLU A 386 -3.35 38.59 -1.30
CA GLU A 386 -4.53 39.43 -1.37
C GLU A 386 -5.59 38.96 -0.36
N SER A 387 -6.30 39.91 0.26
CA SER A 387 -7.30 39.65 1.30
C SER A 387 -8.61 39.05 0.78
N SER A 388 -8.67 38.72 -0.52
CA SER A 388 -9.75 37.96 -1.12
C SER A 388 -9.64 36.51 -0.66
N GLY A 389 -10.67 36.04 0.07
CA GLY A 389 -10.67 34.70 0.64
C GLY A 389 -10.39 33.61 -0.40
N ARG A 390 -9.61 32.60 0.00
CA ARG A 390 -9.28 31.42 -0.80
C ARG A 390 -10.54 30.83 -1.47
N PRO A 391 -10.50 30.50 -2.78
CA PRO A 391 -11.59 29.76 -3.40
C PRO A 391 -11.85 28.44 -2.68
N GLN A 392 -13.12 28.13 -2.44
CA GLN A 392 -13.50 26.91 -1.75
C GLN A 392 -13.59 25.76 -2.75
N TYR A 393 -12.60 24.87 -2.70
CA TYR A 393 -12.61 23.61 -3.45
C TYR A 393 -12.45 22.41 -2.51
N LEU A 394 -13.09 21.30 -2.87
CA LEU A 394 -13.01 20.06 -2.11
C LEU A 394 -11.63 19.44 -2.29
N MET A 395 -10.98 19.12 -1.17
CA MET A 395 -9.67 18.50 -1.18
C MET A 395 -9.75 17.08 -1.78
N ALA A 396 -8.77 16.72 -2.61
CA ALA A 396 -8.68 15.40 -3.22
C ALA A 396 -8.57 14.29 -2.16
N SER A 397 -9.00 13.07 -2.50
CA SER A 397 -9.00 11.93 -1.58
C SER A 397 -7.62 11.64 -0.98
N GLU A 398 -7.57 11.16 0.27
CA GLU A 398 -6.32 10.75 0.91
C GLU A 398 -5.80 9.40 0.41
N ILE A 399 -6.70 8.52 -0.02
CA ILE A 399 -6.42 7.10 -0.33
C ILE A 399 -5.35 6.93 -1.41
N PRO A 400 -5.36 7.71 -2.52
CA PRO A 400 -4.40 7.51 -3.61
C PRO A 400 -3.05 8.18 -3.38
N LEU A 401 -2.90 8.98 -2.31
CA LEU A 401 -1.67 9.67 -2.00
C LEU A 401 -0.68 8.73 -1.29
N VAL A 402 0.55 8.70 -1.79
CA VAL A 402 1.65 7.91 -1.26
C VAL A 402 2.86 8.80 -1.06
N LEU A 403 3.41 8.86 0.16
CA LEU A 403 4.79 9.30 0.37
C LEU A 403 5.72 8.24 -0.23
N TYR A 404 6.20 8.50 -1.44
CA TYR A 404 6.85 7.48 -2.25
C TYR A 404 8.34 7.35 -1.93
N ASP A 405 9.04 8.47 -1.77
CA ASP A 405 10.46 8.46 -1.43
C ASP A 405 10.86 9.65 -0.57
N VAL A 406 11.92 9.45 0.21
CA VAL A 406 12.61 10.51 0.94
C VAL A 406 14.10 10.34 0.71
N GLU A 407 14.73 11.35 0.12
CA GLU A 407 16.15 11.33 -0.20
C GLU A 407 16.97 11.85 0.98
N PHE A 408 18.12 11.21 1.21
CA PHE A 408 19.09 11.55 2.25
C PHE A 408 20.49 11.52 1.65
N GLU A 409 21.41 12.29 2.23
CA GLU A 409 22.83 12.14 1.95
C GLU A 409 23.32 10.79 2.54
N ASP A 410 23.89 9.95 1.68
CA ASP A 410 24.52 8.67 2.03
C ASP A 410 23.76 7.81 3.06
N LEU A 411 22.55 7.37 2.70
CA LEU A 411 21.76 6.42 3.49
C LEU A 411 21.88 4.98 2.95
N PRO A 412 22.83 4.16 3.43
CA PRO A 412 23.07 2.81 2.92
C PRO A 412 22.02 1.82 3.43
N LEU A 413 20.82 1.86 2.85
CA LEU A 413 19.72 0.98 3.19
C LEU A 413 20.09 -0.49 2.96
N ARG A 414 20.01 -1.28 4.03
CA ARG A 414 20.21 -2.73 4.06
C ARG A 414 18.86 -3.42 4.00
N TYR A 415 18.70 -4.27 2.99
CA TYR A 415 17.51 -5.10 2.81
C TYR A 415 17.81 -6.51 3.31
N GLU A 416 17.05 -6.97 4.30
CA GLU A 416 17.16 -8.33 4.83
C GLU A 416 16.36 -9.28 3.91
N PRO A 417 17.00 -10.24 3.20
CA PRO A 417 16.30 -11.03 2.17
C PRO A 417 15.07 -11.78 2.69
N GLY A 418 15.17 -12.38 3.89
CA GLY A 418 14.05 -13.10 4.49
C GLY A 418 12.89 -12.19 4.92
N ALA A 419 13.19 -10.97 5.41
CA ALA A 419 12.16 -9.99 5.73
C ALA A 419 11.49 -9.48 4.46
N LEU A 420 12.27 -9.18 3.43
CA LEU A 420 11.78 -8.66 2.15
C LEU A 420 10.92 -9.68 1.40
N GLY A 421 11.33 -10.94 1.35
CA GLY A 421 10.50 -12.02 0.78
C GLY A 421 9.13 -12.11 1.46
N THR A 422 9.10 -12.05 2.80
CA THR A 422 7.84 -12.05 3.56
C THR A 422 6.96 -10.84 3.24
N VAL A 423 7.56 -9.65 3.05
CA VAL A 423 6.83 -8.43 2.66
C VAL A 423 6.21 -8.60 1.28
N LEU A 424 7.00 -9.06 0.30
CA LEU A 424 6.56 -9.21 -1.08
C LEU A 424 5.42 -10.22 -1.20
N THR A 425 5.53 -11.39 -0.58
CA THR A 425 4.46 -12.39 -0.57
C THR A 425 3.18 -11.84 0.09
N ALA A 426 3.30 -11.08 1.18
CA ALA A 426 2.14 -10.46 1.82
C ALA A 426 1.47 -9.41 0.91
N TRP A 427 2.26 -8.62 0.19
CA TRP A 427 1.76 -7.61 -0.75
C TRP A 427 1.12 -8.24 -1.99
N GLU A 428 1.71 -9.30 -2.53
CA GLU A 428 1.11 -10.09 -3.61
C GLU A 428 -0.24 -10.67 -3.19
N SER A 429 -0.33 -11.23 -1.98
CA SER A 429 -1.60 -11.75 -1.45
C SER A 429 -2.65 -10.64 -1.31
N MET A 430 -2.29 -9.45 -0.80
CA MET A 430 -3.21 -8.31 -0.74
C MET A 430 -3.61 -7.84 -2.15
N LEU A 431 -2.68 -7.79 -3.10
CA LEU A 431 -2.96 -7.42 -4.48
C LEU A 431 -3.96 -8.40 -5.12
N GLN A 432 -3.78 -9.70 -4.91
CA GLN A 432 -4.71 -10.74 -5.37
C GLN A 432 -6.10 -10.55 -4.75
N GLU A 433 -6.18 -10.25 -3.45
CA GLU A 433 -7.47 -9.96 -2.79
C GLU A 433 -8.17 -8.76 -3.41
N HIS A 434 -7.44 -7.66 -3.67
CA HIS A 434 -7.99 -6.48 -4.33
C HIS A 434 -8.38 -6.73 -5.79
N ALA A 435 -7.62 -7.54 -6.52
CA ALA A 435 -7.97 -7.97 -7.86
C ALA A 435 -9.26 -8.78 -7.87
N ILE A 436 -9.45 -9.72 -6.94
CA ILE A 436 -10.70 -10.49 -6.79
C ILE A 436 -11.89 -9.55 -6.52
N LYS A 437 -11.73 -8.57 -5.61
CA LYS A 437 -12.76 -7.57 -5.34
C LYS A 437 -13.11 -6.75 -6.58
N ALA A 438 -12.10 -6.31 -7.33
CA ALA A 438 -12.29 -5.56 -8.57
C ALA A 438 -13.00 -6.41 -9.64
N MET A 439 -12.56 -7.66 -9.87
CA MET A 439 -13.19 -8.58 -10.82
C MET A 439 -14.63 -8.90 -10.45
N THR A 440 -14.93 -9.07 -9.15
CA THR A 440 -16.30 -9.29 -8.66
C THR A 440 -17.18 -8.10 -8.99
N LEU A 441 -16.73 -6.89 -8.69
CA LEU A 441 -17.47 -5.66 -8.98
C LEU A 441 -17.67 -5.46 -10.48
N ALA A 442 -16.63 -5.69 -11.28
CA ALA A 442 -16.70 -5.59 -12.74
C ALA A 442 -17.73 -6.59 -13.31
N THR A 443 -17.68 -7.85 -12.88
CA THR A 443 -18.60 -8.90 -13.34
C THR A 443 -20.05 -8.59 -12.97
N MET A 444 -20.30 -8.15 -11.73
CA MET A 444 -21.63 -7.75 -11.27
C MET A 444 -22.14 -6.54 -12.06
N THR A 445 -21.29 -5.54 -12.31
CA THR A 445 -21.64 -4.35 -13.10
C THR A 445 -22.02 -4.72 -14.52
N THR A 446 -21.18 -5.51 -15.20
CA THR A 446 -21.47 -5.98 -16.56
C THR A 446 -22.77 -6.76 -16.61
N SER A 447 -22.98 -7.70 -15.67
CA SER A 447 -24.20 -8.52 -15.62
C SER A 447 -25.47 -7.69 -15.41
N LEU A 448 -25.40 -6.65 -14.57
CA LEU A 448 -26.51 -5.71 -14.36
C LEU A 448 -26.84 -4.94 -15.64
N VAL A 449 -25.83 -4.53 -16.40
CA VAL A 449 -26.03 -3.74 -17.62
C VAL A 449 -26.52 -4.60 -18.78
N THR A 450 -26.02 -5.83 -18.92
CA THR A 450 -26.41 -6.72 -20.03
C THR A 450 -27.70 -7.51 -19.76
N GLY A 451 -28.04 -7.73 -18.49
CA GLY A 451 -29.10 -8.67 -18.06
C GLY A 451 -30.41 -8.01 -17.64
N VAL A 452 -30.51 -6.69 -17.66
CA VAL A 452 -31.70 -5.97 -17.17
C VAL A 452 -32.33 -5.16 -18.29
N GLN A 453 -33.62 -5.39 -18.55
CA GLN A 453 -34.42 -4.43 -19.30
C GLN A 453 -34.80 -3.28 -18.38
N VAL A 454 -34.26 -2.10 -18.67
CA VAL A 454 -34.58 -0.88 -17.91
C VAL A 454 -36.04 -0.52 -18.16
N THR A 455 -36.89 -0.71 -17.17
CA THR A 455 -38.30 -0.26 -17.20
C THR A 455 -38.36 1.19 -16.72
N GLY A 456 -38.25 2.14 -17.66
CA GLY A 456 -38.34 3.56 -17.36
C GLY A 456 -38.53 4.36 -18.65
N THR A 457 -39.30 5.43 -18.58
CA THR A 457 -39.45 6.42 -19.65
C THR A 457 -38.38 7.51 -19.53
N GLU A 458 -38.14 8.27 -20.59
CA GLU A 458 -37.25 9.43 -20.56
C GLU A 458 -37.68 10.45 -19.47
N ALA A 459 -38.98 10.59 -19.24
CA ALA A 459 -39.54 11.40 -18.15
C ALA A 459 -39.17 10.85 -16.75
N ASN A 460 -39.02 9.53 -16.57
CA ASN A 460 -38.50 8.96 -15.33
C ASN A 460 -37.04 9.36 -15.13
N TRP A 461 -36.22 9.29 -16.18
CA TRP A 461 -34.81 9.68 -16.13
C TRP A 461 -34.63 11.16 -15.82
N GLU A 462 -35.38 12.04 -16.48
CA GLU A 462 -35.36 13.48 -16.18
C GLU A 462 -35.88 13.80 -14.78
N ALA A 463 -36.86 13.04 -14.27
CA ALA A 463 -37.34 13.20 -12.89
C ALA A 463 -36.27 12.77 -11.88
N TYR A 464 -35.51 11.70 -12.15
CA TYR A 464 -34.36 11.31 -11.34
C TYR A 464 -33.25 12.37 -11.40
N ALA A 465 -32.88 12.86 -12.58
CA ALA A 465 -31.87 13.91 -12.75
C ALA A 465 -32.29 15.21 -12.05
N ARG A 466 -33.54 15.66 -12.20
CA ARG A 466 -34.08 16.83 -11.48
C ARG A 466 -34.13 16.62 -9.96
N ALA A 467 -34.43 15.41 -9.49
CA ALA A 467 -34.36 15.07 -8.07
C ALA A 467 -32.91 14.97 -7.55
N GLU A 468 -31.93 14.73 -8.43
CA GLU A 468 -30.50 14.82 -8.11
C GLU A 468 -29.97 16.25 -8.08
N GLU A 469 -30.46 17.12 -8.99
CA GLU A 469 -30.11 18.54 -9.07
C GLU A 469 -30.84 19.42 -8.02
N ALA A 470 -31.93 18.92 -7.42
CA ALA A 470 -32.59 19.60 -6.32
C ALA A 470 -31.59 19.79 -5.16
N PRO A 471 -31.39 21.02 -4.64
CA PRO A 471 -30.45 21.27 -3.56
C PRO A 471 -30.88 20.47 -2.35
N SER A 472 -30.11 19.43 -2.03
CA SER A 472 -30.33 18.69 -0.79
C SER A 472 -30.10 19.66 0.36
N ALA A 473 -31.01 19.71 1.33
CA ALA A 473 -30.80 20.42 2.60
C ALA A 473 -29.57 19.90 3.39
N SER A 474 -28.93 18.83 2.89
CA SER A 474 -27.72 18.19 3.40
C SER A 474 -26.52 18.36 2.45
N GLY A 475 -26.17 19.60 2.07
CA GLY A 475 -24.90 19.92 1.40
C GLY A 475 -24.69 19.28 0.01
N PRO A 476 -23.54 19.56 -0.64
CA PRO A 476 -23.19 18.96 -1.93
C PRO A 476 -22.97 17.46 -1.78
N ARG A 477 -23.64 16.67 -2.63
CA ARG A 477 -23.50 15.20 -2.65
C ARG A 477 -22.07 14.83 -3.08
N PRO A 478 -21.49 13.76 -2.52
CA PRO A 478 -20.21 13.27 -3.00
C PRO A 478 -20.42 12.63 -4.38
N ARG A 479 -20.20 13.38 -5.47
CA ARG A 479 -19.59 12.76 -6.64
C ARG A 479 -18.29 12.16 -6.13
N LEU A 480 -17.97 10.92 -6.50
CA LEU A 480 -16.72 10.29 -6.10
C LEU A 480 -15.59 11.16 -6.66
N VAL A 481 -15.11 12.10 -5.85
CA VAL A 481 -13.90 12.87 -6.13
C VAL A 481 -12.78 11.87 -5.83
N ILE A 482 -12.43 11.09 -6.85
CA ILE A 482 -11.16 10.35 -6.87
C ILE A 482 -10.04 11.38 -6.79
#